data_AF-A0A966G567-F1
#
_entry.id   AF-A0A966G567-F1
#
_cell.length_a   1.000
_cell.length_b   1.000
_cell.length_c   1.000
_cell.angle_alpha   90.00
_cell.angle_beta   90.00
_cell.angle_gamma   90.00
#
_symmetry.space_group_name_H-M   'P 1'
#
loop_
_entity.id
_entity.type
_entity.pdbx_description
1 polymer ?
#
loop_
_entity_poly.entity_id
_entity_poly.type
_entity_poly.pdbx_seq_one_letter_code
_entity_poly.pdbx_strand_id
1 'polypeptide(L)'
;MSLYPDKEPAIIRTERGLTISGTRITLYQIMDYIHANYPRHLIRHQFYLTDEQFDAAISYIDAHYEEVESEYQIVVQQAAEIRDYWNERNQERIANISKLPPKPEYTSAWQKLQARKAKRAAISQ
;
A
#
# COMPACT_ATOMS: atom_id res chain seq x y z
N MET A 1 8.77 -41.72 12.74
CA MET A 1 7.61 -40.85 12.52
C MET A 1 7.89 -39.57 13.29
N SER A 2 8.34 -38.51 12.62
CA SER A 2 8.77 -37.26 13.27
C SER A 2 7.56 -36.53 13.83
N LEU A 3 7.58 -36.18 15.12
CA LEU A 3 6.51 -35.49 15.86
C LEU A 3 6.69 -33.96 15.87
N TYR A 4 7.53 -33.43 14.99
CA TYR A 4 7.69 -31.99 14.82
C TYR A 4 6.82 -31.56 13.63
N PRO A 5 5.86 -30.64 13.79
CA PRO A 5 5.27 -30.00 12.63
C PRO A 5 6.44 -29.38 11.86
N ASP A 6 6.58 -29.74 10.59
CA ASP A 6 7.49 -29.02 9.69
C ASP A 6 7.19 -27.53 9.86
N LYS A 7 8.19 -26.76 10.30
CA LYS A 7 8.06 -25.33 10.55
C LYS A 7 7.49 -24.72 9.27
N GLU A 8 6.26 -24.20 9.35
CA GLU A 8 5.61 -23.64 8.16
C GLU A 8 6.55 -22.63 7.51
N PRO A 9 6.70 -22.67 6.17
CA PRO A 9 7.62 -21.77 5.49
C PRO A 9 7.23 -20.32 5.77
N ALA A 10 8.22 -19.51 6.16
CA ALA A 10 7.97 -18.13 6.55
C ALA A 10 7.43 -17.28 5.39
N ILE A 11 7.78 -17.63 4.15
CA ILE A 11 7.24 -17.06 2.92
C ILE A 11 6.44 -18.13 2.17
N ILE A 12 5.19 -17.83 1.86
CA ILE A 12 4.25 -18.71 1.15
C ILE A 12 3.79 -18.08 -0.15
N ARG A 13 3.56 -18.90 -1.18
CA ARG A 13 2.93 -18.46 -2.43
C ARG A 13 1.41 -18.46 -2.26
N THR A 14 0.78 -17.35 -2.60
CA THR A 14 -0.68 -17.17 -2.56
C THR A 14 -1.19 -16.63 -3.89
N GLU A 15 -2.50 -16.44 -4.02
CA GLU A 15 -3.12 -15.71 -5.15
C GLU A 15 -2.58 -14.28 -5.34
N ARG A 16 -1.95 -13.70 -4.31
CA ARG A 16 -1.34 -12.35 -4.33
C ARG A 16 0.16 -12.39 -4.64
N GLY A 17 0.74 -13.56 -4.85
CA GLY A 17 2.17 -13.79 -4.98
C GLY A 17 2.84 -14.20 -3.67
N LEU A 18 4.13 -13.86 -3.54
CA LEU A 18 4.98 -14.21 -2.38
C LEU A 18 4.56 -13.39 -1.15
N THR A 19 4.07 -14.08 -0.13
CA THR A 19 3.43 -13.50 1.06
C THR A 19 4.08 -13.99 2.34
N ILE A 20 4.26 -13.11 3.32
CA ILE A 20 4.75 -13.46 4.64
C ILE A 20 3.68 -14.28 5.38
N SER A 21 4.02 -15.49 5.82
CA SER A 21 3.09 -16.41 6.47
C SER A 21 2.43 -15.79 7.70
N GLY A 22 1.14 -16.08 7.87
CA GLY A 22 0.29 -15.47 8.90
C GLY A 22 -0.14 -14.03 8.61
N THR A 23 0.20 -13.45 7.46
CA THR A 23 -0.17 -12.08 7.08
C THR A 23 -0.75 -12.01 5.66
N ARG A 24 -1.23 -10.82 5.27
CA ARG A 24 -1.54 -10.48 3.87
C ARG A 24 -0.46 -9.63 3.22
N ILE A 25 0.71 -9.51 3.84
CA ILE A 25 1.80 -8.64 3.40
C ILE A 25 2.64 -9.39 2.37
N THR A 26 2.70 -8.87 1.15
CA THR A 26 3.53 -9.44 0.09
C THR A 26 4.95 -8.92 0.17
N LEU A 27 5.92 -9.67 -0.37
CA LEU A 27 7.29 -9.17 -0.50
C LEU A 27 7.35 -7.92 -1.40
N TYR A 28 6.45 -7.80 -2.38
CA TYR A 28 6.36 -6.64 -3.27
C TYR A 28 6.03 -5.35 -2.49
N GLN A 29 5.22 -5.44 -1.43
CA GLN A 29 4.95 -4.29 -0.56
C GLN A 29 6.19 -3.90 0.26
N ILE A 30 7.05 -4.85 0.63
CA ILE A 30 8.34 -4.55 1.27
C ILE A 30 9.29 -3.91 0.26
N MET A 31 9.29 -4.39 -0.99
CA MET A 31 10.12 -3.84 -2.08
C MET A 31 9.81 -2.37 -2.38
N ASP A 32 8.54 -1.93 -2.30
CA ASP A 32 8.20 -0.50 -2.44
C ASP A 32 9.00 0.39 -1.47
N TYR A 33 9.19 -0.05 -0.23
CA TYR A 33 9.92 0.71 0.78
C TYR A 33 11.44 0.59 0.61
N ILE A 34 11.93 -0.58 0.16
CA ILE A 34 13.34 -0.78 -0.17
C ILE A 34 13.73 0.14 -1.33
N HIS A 35 12.96 0.17 -2.42
CA HIS A 35 13.17 1.06 -3.56
C HIS A 35 13.07 2.55 -3.20
N ALA A 36 12.23 2.88 -2.20
CA ALA A 36 12.15 4.23 -1.64
C ALA A 36 13.28 4.54 -0.61
N ASN A 37 14.28 3.67 -0.47
CA ASN A 37 15.43 3.81 0.45
C ASN A 37 15.04 4.01 1.91
N TYR A 38 13.94 3.39 2.36
CA TYR A 38 13.57 3.45 3.77
C TYR A 38 14.55 2.61 4.62
N PRO A 39 14.95 3.10 5.81
CA PRO A 39 15.70 2.31 6.77
C PRO A 39 14.93 1.04 7.15
N ARG A 40 15.58 -0.14 7.08
CA ARG A 40 14.95 -1.46 7.30
C ARG A 40 14.10 -1.52 8.60
N HIS A 41 14.60 -0.94 9.69
CA HIS A 41 13.87 -0.91 10.97
C HIS A 41 12.53 -0.15 10.89
N LEU A 42 12.43 0.92 10.08
CA LEU A 42 11.17 1.64 9.87
C LEU A 42 10.19 0.84 9.03
N ILE A 43 10.66 0.09 8.04
CA ILE A 43 9.82 -0.77 7.20
C ILE A 43 9.09 -1.79 8.08
N ARG A 44 9.82 -2.48 8.96
CA ARG A 44 9.22 -3.44 9.89
C ARG A 44 8.11 -2.80 10.74
N HIS A 45 8.37 -1.62 11.31
CA HIS A 45 7.40 -0.90 12.13
C HIS A 45 6.16 -0.48 11.34
N GLN A 46 6.33 -0.05 10.09
CA GLN A 46 5.22 0.34 9.21
C GLN A 46 4.22 -0.80 8.97
N PHE A 47 4.71 -2.04 8.91
CA PHE A 47 3.90 -3.23 8.66
C PHE A 47 3.52 -4.01 9.92
N TYR A 48 3.92 -3.54 11.11
CA TYR A 48 3.68 -4.23 12.39
C TYR A 48 4.15 -5.70 12.39
N LEU A 49 5.24 -5.99 11.68
CA LEU A 49 5.81 -7.33 11.59
C LEU A 49 6.63 -7.66 12.85
N THR A 50 6.63 -8.93 13.23
CA THR A 50 7.60 -9.43 14.23
C THR A 50 9.01 -9.40 13.63
N ASP A 51 10.03 -9.40 14.51
CA ASP A 51 11.42 -9.48 14.08
C ASP A 51 11.65 -10.74 13.22
N GLU A 52 11.13 -11.90 13.65
CA GLU A 52 11.24 -13.16 12.92
C GLU A 52 10.62 -13.11 11.52
N GLN A 53 9.43 -12.51 11.37
CA GLN A 53 8.76 -12.38 10.08
C GLN A 53 9.53 -11.45 9.14
N PHE A 54 10.00 -10.32 9.68
CA PHE A 54 10.73 -9.34 8.89
C PHE A 54 12.10 -9.85 8.46
N ASP A 55 12.85 -10.48 9.36
CA ASP A 55 14.14 -11.06 9.05
C ASP A 55 14.02 -12.20 8.04
N ALA A 56 12.97 -13.03 8.14
CA ALA A 56 12.69 -14.05 7.14
C ALA A 56 12.34 -13.45 5.76
N ALA A 57 11.55 -12.38 5.72
CA ALA A 57 11.20 -11.70 4.47
C ALA A 57 12.42 -11.07 3.80
N ILE A 58 13.23 -10.36 4.57
CA ILE A 58 14.47 -9.74 4.10
C ILE A 58 15.46 -10.80 3.63
N SER A 59 15.65 -11.89 4.40
CA SER A 59 16.54 -12.99 4.01
C SER A 59 16.10 -13.66 2.71
N TYR A 60 14.78 -13.85 2.53
CA TYR A 60 14.23 -14.41 1.30
C TYR A 60 14.46 -13.46 0.11
N ILE A 61 14.20 -12.17 0.28
CA ILE A 61 14.44 -11.16 -0.76
C ILE A 61 15.93 -11.13 -1.13
N ASP A 62 16.83 -11.05 -0.15
CA ASP A 62 18.27 -10.98 -0.40
C ASP A 62 18.79 -12.27 -1.10
N ALA A 63 18.22 -13.45 -0.82
CA ALA A 63 18.58 -14.72 -1.45
C ALA A 63 17.97 -14.93 -2.86
N HIS A 64 16.81 -14.33 -3.15
CA HIS A 64 16.05 -14.52 -4.38
C HIS A 64 15.78 -13.20 -5.13
N TYR A 65 16.70 -12.23 -4.99
CA TYR A 65 16.45 -10.84 -5.37
C TYR A 65 15.98 -10.68 -6.82
N GLU A 66 16.65 -11.33 -7.78
CA GLU A 66 16.30 -11.20 -9.20
C GLU A 66 14.88 -11.73 -9.51
N GLU A 67 14.47 -12.83 -8.89
CA GLU A 67 13.14 -13.41 -9.05
C GLU A 67 12.07 -12.49 -8.44
N VAL A 68 12.30 -12.04 -7.21
CA VAL A 68 11.37 -11.15 -6.50
C VAL A 68 11.25 -9.79 -7.21
N GLU A 69 12.36 -9.24 -7.69
CA GLU A 69 12.38 -7.97 -8.43
C GLU A 69 11.65 -8.09 -9.77
N SER A 70 11.83 -9.19 -10.50
CA SER A 70 11.09 -9.45 -11.75
C SER A 70 9.58 -9.47 -11.50
N GLU A 71 9.12 -10.20 -10.48
CA GLU A 71 7.70 -10.24 -10.12
C GLU A 71 7.20 -8.88 -9.61
N TYR A 72 8.02 -8.15 -8.84
CA TYR A 72 7.73 -6.80 -8.38
C TYR A 72 7.43 -5.86 -9.55
N GLN A 73 8.28 -5.85 -10.58
CA GLN A 73 8.10 -4.98 -11.75
C GLN A 73 6.79 -5.30 -12.50
N ILE A 74 6.39 -6.58 -12.59
CA ILE A 74 5.11 -6.97 -13.18
C ILE A 74 3.94 -6.39 -12.36
N VAL A 75 4.00 -6.48 -11.03
CA VAL A 75 2.97 -5.94 -10.13
C VAL A 75 2.87 -4.42 -10.25
N VAL A 76 3.99 -3.70 -10.31
CA VAL A 76 4.04 -2.24 -10.49
C VAL A 76 3.40 -1.84 -11.81
N GLN A 77 3.74 -2.54 -12.90
CA GLN A 77 3.17 -2.27 -14.22
C GLN A 77 1.66 -2.48 -14.24
N GLN A 78 1.17 -3.61 -13.72
CA GLN A 78 -0.26 -3.88 -13.64
C GLN A 78 -1.00 -2.86 -12.77
N ALA A 79 -0.41 -2.44 -11.65
CA ALA A 79 -0.99 -1.41 -10.79
C ALA A 79 -1.10 -0.06 -11.50
N ALA A 80 -0.11 0.30 -12.32
CA ALA A 80 -0.14 1.50 -13.15
C ALA A 80 -1.26 1.44 -14.20
N GLU A 81 -1.37 0.32 -14.93
CA GLU A 81 -2.41 0.10 -15.94
C GLU A 81 -3.82 0.19 -15.35
N ILE A 82 -4.07 -0.47 -14.21
CA ILE A 82 -5.35 -0.43 -13.52
C ILE A 82 -5.68 1.00 -13.08
N ARG A 83 -4.68 1.72 -12.54
CA ARG A 83 -4.85 3.10 -12.11
C ARG A 83 -5.22 4.00 -13.29
N ASP A 84 -4.53 3.88 -14.41
CA ASP A 84 -4.75 4.71 -15.58
C ASP A 84 -6.14 4.45 -16.18
N TYR A 85 -6.53 3.18 -16.30
CA TYR A 85 -7.87 2.76 -16.72
C TYR A 85 -8.98 3.42 -15.88
N TRP A 86 -8.85 3.39 -14.56
CA TRP A 86 -9.85 3.98 -13.67
C TRP A 86 -9.79 5.50 -13.63
N ASN A 87 -8.62 6.10 -13.76
CA ASN A 87 -8.47 7.56 -13.80
C ASN A 87 -9.19 8.16 -15.01
N GLU A 88 -8.96 7.60 -16.19
CA GLU A 88 -9.62 8.03 -17.43
C GLU A 88 -11.14 7.91 -17.28
N ARG A 89 -11.61 6.74 -16.84
CA ARG A 89 -13.05 6.47 -16.72
C ARG A 89 -13.74 7.28 -15.64
N ASN A 90 -13.03 7.62 -14.57
CA ASN A 90 -13.58 8.40 -13.47
C ASN A 90 -13.48 9.91 -13.69
N GLN A 91 -12.71 10.39 -14.67
CA GLN A 91 -12.43 11.81 -14.88
C GLN A 91 -13.73 12.62 -15.03
N GLU A 92 -14.62 12.22 -15.95
CA GLU A 92 -15.90 12.90 -16.16
C GLU A 92 -16.79 12.85 -14.92
N ARG A 93 -16.86 11.68 -14.27
CA ARG A 93 -17.66 11.49 -13.06
C ARG A 93 -17.19 12.38 -11.91
N ILE A 94 -15.89 12.45 -11.68
CA ILE A 94 -15.27 13.30 -10.66
C ILE A 94 -15.52 14.78 -11.00
N ALA A 95 -15.36 15.18 -12.27
CA ALA A 95 -15.66 16.54 -12.71
C ALA A 95 -17.13 16.91 -12.48
N ASN A 96 -18.06 16.00 -12.75
CA ASN A 96 -19.48 16.21 -12.48
C ASN A 96 -19.79 16.29 -10.98
N ILE A 97 -19.22 15.39 -10.17
CA ILE A 97 -19.38 15.41 -8.71
C ILE A 97 -18.87 16.74 -8.12
N SER A 98 -17.77 17.28 -8.64
CA SER A 98 -17.20 18.55 -8.16
C SER A 98 -18.14 19.75 -8.34
N LYS A 99 -19.08 19.68 -9.30
CA LYS A 99 -20.06 20.73 -9.59
C LYS A 99 -21.35 20.58 -8.76
N LEU A 100 -21.58 19.41 -8.15
CA LEU A 100 -22.79 19.18 -7.38
C LEU A 100 -22.80 20.02 -6.10
N PRO A 101 -23.92 20.70 -5.78
CA PRO A 101 -24.04 21.38 -4.51
C PRO A 101 -24.04 20.36 -3.36
N PRO A 102 -23.57 20.74 -2.17
CA PRO A 102 -23.69 19.89 -1.00
C PRO A 102 -25.17 19.58 -0.73
N LYS A 103 -25.45 18.33 -0.31
CA LYS A 103 -26.82 17.96 0.06
C LYS A 103 -27.32 18.88 1.19
N PRO A 104 -28.62 19.24 1.20
CA PRO A 104 -29.17 20.16 2.19
C PRO A 104 -28.85 19.77 3.64
N GLU A 105 -28.90 18.47 3.93
CA GLU A 105 -28.57 17.86 5.23
C GLU A 105 -27.14 18.17 5.74
N TYR A 106 -26.20 18.50 4.84
CA TYR A 106 -24.79 18.79 5.19
C TYR A 106 -24.42 20.27 5.16
N THR A 107 -25.37 21.18 4.95
CA THR A 107 -25.09 22.63 4.76
C THR A 107 -24.27 23.23 5.91
N SER A 108 -24.63 22.91 7.17
CA SER A 108 -23.92 23.41 8.35
C SER A 108 -22.47 22.90 8.43
N ALA A 109 -22.25 21.63 8.10
CA ALA A 109 -20.90 21.05 8.05
C ALA A 109 -20.05 21.70 6.94
N TRP A 110 -20.67 21.96 5.79
CA TRP A 110 -20.00 22.62 4.66
C TRP A 110 -19.59 24.06 4.99
N GLN A 111 -20.44 24.84 5.65
CA GLN A 111 -20.10 26.18 6.12
C GLN A 111 -18.88 26.18 7.07
N LYS A 112 -18.85 25.24 8.02
CA LYS A 112 -17.70 25.08 8.93
C LYS A 112 -16.41 24.72 8.18
N LEU A 113 -16.51 23.87 7.16
CA LEU A 113 -15.37 23.52 6.30
C LEU A 113 -14.85 24.73 5.52
N GLN A 114 -15.74 25.52 4.92
CA GLN A 114 -15.37 26.72 4.17
C GLN A 114 -14.69 27.77 5.06
N ALA A 115 -15.23 28.01 6.26
CA ALA A 115 -14.60 28.92 7.22
C ALA A 115 -13.18 28.46 7.61
N ARG A 116 -12.96 27.15 7.79
CA ARG A 116 -11.62 26.59 8.09
C ARG A 116 -10.67 26.72 6.91
N LYS A 117 -11.14 26.48 5.68
CA LYS A 117 -10.33 26.66 4.47
C LYS A 117 -9.89 28.13 4.31
N ALA A 118 -10.81 29.08 4.49
CA ALA A 118 -10.51 30.51 4.41
C ALA A 118 -9.47 30.93 5.46
N LYS A 119 -9.62 30.47 6.71
CA LYS A 119 -8.64 30.74 7.77
C LYS A 119 -7.24 30.19 7.42
N ARG A 120 -7.15 28.97 6.90
CA ARG A 120 -5.85 28.38 6.50
C ARG A 120 -5.20 29.16 5.36
N ALA A 121 -5.97 29.55 4.35
CA ALA A 121 -5.46 30.33 3.22
C ALA A 121 -4.93 31.70 3.66
N ALA A 122 -5.58 32.36 4.62
CA ALA A 122 -5.15 33.64 5.18
C ALA A 122 -3.91 33.54 6.09
N ILE A 123 -3.62 32.37 6.66
CA ILE A 123 -2.42 32.14 7.49
C ILE A 123 -1.20 31.76 6.62
N SER A 124 -1.44 31.22 5.41
CA SER A 124 -0.39 30.86 4.45
C SER A 124 0.03 32.00 3.52
N GLN A 125 -0.50 33.22 3.70
CA GLN A 125 -0.13 34.46 3.00
C GLN A 125 0.71 35.33 3.92
#